data_AF-A0A955MLT1-F1
#
_entry.id   AF-A0A955MLT1-F1
#
_cell.length_a   1.000
_cell.length_b   1.000
_cell.length_c   1.000
_cell.angle_alpha   90.00
_cell.angle_beta   90.00
_cell.angle_gamma   90.00
#
_symmetry.space_group_name_H-M   'P 1'
#
loop_
_entity.id
_entity.type
_entity.pdbx_description
1 polymer ?
#
loop_
_entity_poly.entity_id
_entity_poly.type
_entity_poly.pdbx_seq_one_letter_code
_entity_poly.pdbx_strand_id
1 'polypeptide(L)'
;MRFKIFSLGVRSRIMGISKLGLCILSVAWLLSLDAVASTLQFKVSERSVEGDTGQSVVFLSKAVGNVSYSVTGLGVIKSGELAEGASAEIRFKRDGIVQFKVGEGKNQESGVVPVAEGKQGVVLISGTAFVPMPEANPVAPTAPAFEFSPLAEDEFQFKNPYGAAFDKLSTPEKIRMVMESPKTSELSRDERRSLLGFLYNQKGVEEANAKNFNEAEKSLKTAIDYMGEHGRVVSNLAFVTAVQGNNLALAGDLREGEKQLEFALKLLDKTENPELKKQVNSALSGVYTKMGLDLPSTDRGRKENYFRKALEYDPTQHVALFELGQIAYANYELEKALDFYEAAYRYSGEPTLATLIQKVRTEFEQAGDFTTHDRGDFKISFEGRETKAAADKARGLLADAQRDVGRMVGLRPNDTIPVVIYSAGQFQNILGLHSWAGAAYDGKIRLPIADLSERELKEGEDRIRQIVYHEYTHAVLQSHLGRKSVPIWFQEGVAQLASGETPRVGDPNWVVRGVSTGMIPIPSEMTGQFSTVRDGQMASALYFVSFSFMRYLIEEHGGWSRLRRLIDRLTDGDSMTEAFKSTYRRTLSEIEEDWLLALERRDPSAF
;
A
#
# COMPACT_ATOMS: atom_id res chain seq x y z
N MET A 1 -33.57 -10.83 -22.57
CA MET A 1 -34.88 -10.49 -21.98
C MET A 1 -34.82 -9.01 -21.60
N ARG A 2 -35.53 -8.12 -22.30
CA ARG A 2 -35.45 -6.66 -22.13
C ARG A 2 -36.28 -6.23 -20.91
N PHE A 3 -35.70 -5.51 -19.95
CA PHE A 3 -36.44 -4.86 -18.87
C PHE A 3 -36.78 -3.41 -19.25
N LYS A 4 -38.07 -3.07 -19.17
CA LYS A 4 -38.64 -1.72 -19.32
C LYS A 4 -38.77 -1.07 -17.94
N ILE A 5 -38.32 0.19 -17.83
CA ILE A 5 -38.53 1.05 -16.66
C ILE A 5 -39.87 1.78 -16.85
N PHE A 6 -40.74 1.75 -15.83
CA PHE A 6 -41.96 2.57 -15.74
C PHE A 6 -41.69 3.76 -14.82
N SER A 7 -41.95 4.98 -15.31
CA SER A 7 -42.05 6.18 -14.49
C SER A 7 -43.50 6.40 -14.07
N LEU A 8 -43.72 6.78 -12.81
CA LEU A 8 -44.99 7.28 -12.32
C LEU A 8 -44.72 8.56 -11.54
N GLY A 9 -45.14 9.67 -12.12
CA GLY A 9 -45.15 10.97 -11.48
C GLY A 9 -46.42 11.17 -10.66
N VAL A 10 -46.28 11.80 -9.49
CA VAL A 10 -47.40 12.38 -8.74
C VAL A 10 -46.99 13.78 -8.28
N ARG A 11 -47.78 14.78 -8.69
CA ARG A 11 -47.78 16.17 -8.21
C ARG A 11 -48.83 16.32 -7.11
N SER A 12 -48.53 17.04 -6.02
CA SER A 12 -49.49 17.75 -5.15
C SER A 12 -48.71 18.58 -4.11
N ARG A 13 -48.50 19.88 -4.30
CA ARG A 13 -49.26 21.06 -3.80
C ARG A 13 -49.28 21.26 -2.26
N ILE A 14 -48.89 22.48 -1.91
CA ILE A 14 -48.60 23.09 -0.60
C ILE A 14 -49.88 23.65 0.05
N MET A 15 -50.03 23.52 1.38
CA MET A 15 -50.66 24.50 2.29
C MET A 15 -50.26 24.17 3.74
N GLY A 16 -49.94 25.18 4.55
CA GLY A 16 -49.29 25.00 5.86
C GLY A 16 -50.06 25.50 7.09
N ILE A 17 -49.27 25.65 8.17
CA ILE A 17 -49.44 26.48 9.39
C ILE A 17 -49.50 25.70 10.75
N SER A 18 -48.41 25.90 11.50
CA SER A 18 -48.20 26.12 12.96
C SER A 18 -48.31 25.04 14.06
N LYS A 19 -47.13 24.80 14.68
CA LYS A 19 -46.76 24.78 16.11
C LYS A 19 -47.54 23.88 17.09
N LEU A 20 -46.90 22.80 17.58
CA LEU A 20 -46.16 22.71 18.86
C LEU A 20 -45.80 21.23 19.16
N GLY A 21 -44.58 20.98 19.66
CA GLY A 21 -44.33 19.84 20.57
C GLY A 21 -43.45 18.68 20.08
N LEU A 22 -42.13 18.90 20.13
CA LEU A 22 -41.03 17.98 20.53
C LEU A 22 -41.10 16.45 20.29
N CYS A 23 -39.94 15.96 19.81
CA CYS A 23 -39.38 14.61 19.93
C CYS A 23 -39.87 13.54 18.95
N ILE A 24 -39.16 13.43 17.81
CA ILE A 24 -38.30 12.29 17.41
C ILE A 24 -37.87 12.59 15.96
N LEU A 25 -36.78 13.36 15.82
CA LEU A 25 -35.98 13.46 14.59
C LEU A 25 -34.51 13.45 15.04
N SER A 26 -34.10 12.26 15.46
CA SER A 26 -32.70 11.85 15.64
C SER A 26 -32.64 10.58 14.80
N VAL A 27 -32.04 10.56 13.61
CA VAL A 27 -30.77 9.83 13.39
C VAL A 27 -30.15 10.15 12.01
N ALA A 28 -30.69 11.05 11.19
CA ALA A 28 -30.25 11.19 9.78
C ALA A 28 -29.40 12.44 9.43
N TRP A 29 -28.93 13.22 10.40
CA TRP A 29 -28.20 14.49 10.14
C TRP A 29 -27.02 14.74 11.08
N LEU A 30 -26.24 13.69 11.38
CA LEU A 30 -24.95 13.82 12.06
C LEU A 30 -24.14 12.57 11.76
N LEU A 31 -23.43 12.59 10.63
CA LEU A 31 -22.14 11.94 10.35
C LEU A 31 -21.69 12.31 8.92
N SER A 32 -21.87 13.57 8.52
CA SER A 32 -20.96 14.21 7.57
C SER A 32 -19.74 14.64 8.38
N LEU A 33 -18.83 13.69 8.65
CA LEU A 33 -17.47 14.05 8.99
C LEU A 33 -16.85 14.59 7.70
N ASP A 34 -17.12 15.86 7.42
CA ASP A 34 -16.27 16.63 6.54
C ASP A 34 -14.83 16.38 7.00
N ALA A 35 -13.99 15.83 6.11
CA ALA A 35 -12.57 15.90 6.29
C ALA A 35 -12.20 17.39 6.23
N VAL A 36 -12.22 18.07 7.38
CA VAL A 36 -11.83 19.47 7.47
C VAL A 36 -10.33 19.48 7.20
N ALA A 37 -9.96 19.83 5.96
CA ALA A 37 -8.59 20.17 5.61
C ALA A 37 -8.06 21.17 6.65
N SER A 38 -6.78 21.06 7.03
CA SER A 38 -6.21 22.02 7.96
C SER A 38 -6.36 23.43 7.43
N THR A 39 -6.90 24.32 8.25
CA THR A 39 -7.03 25.75 7.96
C THR A 39 -5.98 26.57 8.70
N LEU A 40 -4.87 25.93 9.11
CA LEU A 40 -3.80 26.60 9.80
C LEU A 40 -3.28 27.76 8.96
N GLN A 41 -3.22 28.92 9.57
CA GLN A 41 -2.64 30.13 9.02
C GLN A 41 -1.68 30.70 10.06
N PHE A 42 -0.66 31.41 9.59
CA PHE A 42 0.27 32.10 10.46
C PHE A 42 0.40 33.57 10.07
N LYS A 43 0.68 34.40 11.07
CA LYS A 43 1.07 35.80 10.89
C LYS A 43 2.42 36.02 11.56
N VAL A 44 3.39 36.50 10.78
CA VAL A 44 4.69 36.91 11.29
C VAL A 44 4.64 38.41 11.63
N SER A 45 5.14 38.77 12.81
CA SER A 45 5.29 40.15 13.22
C SER A 45 6.59 40.33 14.00
N GLU A 46 7.15 41.53 14.00
CA GLU A 46 8.30 41.89 14.81
C GLU A 46 7.86 42.75 16.00
N ARG A 47 8.47 42.54 17.16
CA ARG A 47 8.29 43.37 18.34
C ARG A 47 9.65 43.88 18.82
N SER A 48 9.77 45.19 19.03
CA SER A 48 10.91 45.78 19.74
C SER A 48 10.84 45.42 21.21
N VAL A 49 11.94 44.92 21.78
CA VAL A 49 12.01 44.52 23.19
C VAL A 49 13.15 45.28 23.86
N GLU A 50 12.84 45.99 24.95
CA GLU A 50 13.86 46.66 25.77
C GLU A 50 14.44 45.65 26.78
N GLY A 51 15.77 45.49 26.75
CA GLY A 51 16.51 44.58 27.64
C GLY A 51 17.11 43.35 26.93
N ASP A 52 17.94 42.61 27.69
CA ASP A 52 18.78 41.47 27.26
C ASP A 52 17.98 40.21 26.89
N THR A 53 17.07 40.33 25.92
CA THR A 53 16.19 39.24 25.46
C THR A 53 16.76 38.44 24.30
N GLY A 54 17.89 38.87 23.73
CA GLY A 54 18.62 38.17 22.67
C GLY A 54 17.83 38.00 21.36
N GLN A 55 18.54 37.61 20.30
CA GLN A 55 17.92 37.24 19.02
C GLN A 55 16.93 36.09 19.25
N SER A 56 15.61 36.33 19.23
CA SER A 56 14.62 35.30 19.56
C SER A 56 13.39 35.29 18.67
N VAL A 57 12.77 34.11 18.57
CA VAL A 57 11.48 33.87 17.91
C VAL A 57 10.53 33.23 18.90
N VAL A 58 9.31 33.76 18.98
CA VAL A 58 8.22 33.21 19.79
C VAL A 58 7.12 32.66 18.90
N PHE A 59 6.76 31.40 19.10
CA PHE A 59 5.59 30.77 18.51
C PHE A 59 4.42 30.87 19.49
N LEU A 60 3.26 31.32 19.01
CA LEU A 60 2.03 31.47 19.80
C LEU A 60 0.90 30.71 19.10
N SER A 61 0.32 29.71 19.75
CA SER A 61 -0.83 28.99 19.20
C SER A 61 -2.14 29.58 19.69
N LYS A 62 -2.97 30.07 18.76
CA LYS A 62 -4.42 30.31 18.94
C LYS A 62 -5.25 29.34 18.09
N ALA A 63 -4.62 28.30 17.56
CA ALA A 63 -5.31 27.30 16.78
C ALA A 63 -6.06 26.33 17.70
N VAL A 64 -7.20 25.84 17.24
CA VAL A 64 -7.95 24.77 17.93
C VAL A 64 -7.22 23.44 17.69
N GLY A 65 -6.75 22.79 18.77
CA GLY A 65 -5.97 21.55 18.74
C GLY A 65 -4.46 21.74 18.96
N ASN A 66 -3.71 20.63 19.08
CA ASN A 66 -2.25 20.67 19.22
C ASN A 66 -1.59 20.98 17.87
N VAL A 67 -0.66 21.94 17.86
CA VAL A 67 0.10 22.34 16.67
C VAL A 67 1.57 21.98 16.88
N SER A 68 2.11 21.12 16.02
CA SER A 68 3.55 20.91 15.94
C SER A 68 4.22 22.14 15.31
N TYR A 69 5.43 22.47 15.75
CA TYR A 69 6.27 23.49 15.13
C TYR A 69 7.71 23.00 15.01
N SER A 70 8.44 23.54 14.04
CA SER A 70 9.88 23.41 13.95
C SER A 70 10.51 24.71 13.48
N VAL A 71 11.76 24.94 13.90
CA VAL A 71 12.60 26.03 13.41
C VAL A 71 13.95 25.49 13.02
N THR A 72 14.47 25.98 11.90
CA THR A 72 15.75 25.60 11.32
C THR A 72 16.46 26.84 10.78
N GLY A 73 17.71 27.02 11.17
CA GLY A 73 18.53 28.12 10.67
C GLY A 73 19.54 28.59 11.71
N LEU A 74 20.60 29.25 11.23
CA LEU A 74 21.64 29.84 12.08
C LEU A 74 22.31 28.84 13.05
N GLY A 75 22.34 27.55 12.71
CA GLY A 75 22.92 26.48 13.54
C GLY A 75 21.99 25.93 14.62
N VAL A 76 20.71 26.30 14.60
CA VAL A 76 19.67 25.80 15.51
C VAL A 76 18.67 24.96 14.73
N ILE A 77 18.37 23.76 15.26
CA ILE A 77 17.27 22.90 14.83
C ILE A 77 16.47 22.57 16.08
N LYS A 78 15.21 23.00 16.15
CA LYS A 78 14.36 22.76 17.31
C LYS A 78 12.92 22.53 16.86
N SER A 79 12.27 21.53 17.44
CA SER A 79 10.85 21.22 17.21
C SER A 79 10.12 21.01 18.53
N GLY A 80 8.80 21.07 18.48
CA GLY A 80 7.93 20.85 19.63
C GLY A 80 6.46 20.90 19.26
N GLU A 81 5.58 20.81 20.26
CA GLU A 81 4.13 20.97 20.12
C GLU A 81 3.61 22.09 21.01
N LEU A 82 2.57 22.77 20.53
CA LEU A 82 1.86 23.82 21.24
C LEU A 82 0.37 23.48 21.33
N ALA A 83 -0.13 23.36 22.56
CA ALA A 83 -1.57 23.34 22.82
C ALA A 83 -2.20 24.72 22.54
N GLU A 84 -3.53 24.76 22.41
CA GLU A 84 -4.27 26.01 22.26
C GLU A 84 -3.97 26.98 23.42
N GLY A 85 -3.53 28.20 23.09
CA GLY A 85 -3.12 29.23 24.05
C GLY A 85 -1.67 29.14 24.54
N ALA A 86 -0.91 28.11 24.16
CA ALA A 86 0.49 27.93 24.57
C ALA A 86 1.47 28.73 23.71
N SER A 87 2.69 28.93 24.25
CA SER A 87 3.79 29.61 23.56
C SER A 87 5.13 28.90 23.73
N ALA A 88 6.04 29.08 22.77
CA ALA A 88 7.42 28.61 22.85
C ALA A 88 8.39 29.67 22.32
N GLU A 89 9.45 29.95 23.07
CA GLU A 89 10.53 30.87 22.70
C GLU A 89 11.80 30.11 22.30
N ILE A 90 12.45 30.57 21.24
CA ILE A 90 13.69 30.00 20.70
C ILE A 90 14.69 31.14 20.53
N ARG A 91 15.89 30.98 21.10
CA ARG A 91 16.97 31.98 21.06
C ARG A 91 18.09 31.55 20.12
N PHE A 92 18.71 32.54 19.49
CA PHE A 92 19.78 32.41 18.51
C PHE A 92 21.01 33.21 18.97
N LYS A 93 22.18 32.86 18.43
CA LYS A 93 23.48 33.48 18.82
C LYS A 93 23.99 34.53 17.83
N ARG A 94 23.33 34.70 16.69
CA ARG A 94 23.70 35.64 15.63
C ARG A 94 22.46 36.10 14.89
N ASP A 95 22.58 37.23 14.20
CA ASP A 95 21.52 37.77 13.36
C ASP A 95 21.37 36.97 12.05
N GLY A 96 20.16 36.97 11.49
CA GLY A 96 19.88 36.37 10.20
C GLY A 96 18.41 36.00 10.02
N ILE A 97 18.14 35.09 9.09
CA ILE A 97 16.78 34.62 8.80
C ILE A 97 16.69 33.15 9.20
N VAL A 98 15.61 32.77 9.88
CA VAL A 98 15.34 31.39 10.25
C VAL A 98 14.05 30.93 9.59
N GLN A 99 14.06 29.68 9.12
CA GLN A 99 12.88 29.04 8.57
C GLN A 99 12.12 28.38 9.70
N PHE A 100 10.79 28.41 9.62
CA PHE A 100 9.94 27.66 10.53
C PHE A 100 8.87 26.89 9.78
N LYS A 101 8.36 25.86 10.43
CA LYS A 101 7.20 25.09 9.98
C LYS A 101 6.21 24.93 11.12
N VAL A 102 4.92 24.92 10.81
CA VAL A 102 3.82 24.68 11.76
C VAL A 102 2.83 23.68 11.16
N GLY A 103 2.42 22.66 11.92
CA GLY A 103 1.60 21.54 11.44
C GLY A 103 2.40 20.32 10.95
N GLU A 104 1.69 19.24 10.63
CA GLU A 104 2.26 17.94 10.25
C GLU A 104 1.83 17.46 8.85
N GLY A 105 2.67 16.64 8.23
CA GLY A 105 2.38 15.99 6.94
C GLY A 105 2.07 16.99 5.82
N LYS A 106 1.05 16.68 5.01
CA LYS A 106 0.57 17.50 3.87
C LYS A 106 -0.08 18.84 4.26
N ASN A 107 -0.28 19.07 5.55
CA ASN A 107 -0.97 20.22 6.12
C ASN A 107 -0.01 21.16 6.87
N GLN A 108 1.30 21.00 6.65
CA GLN A 108 2.32 21.84 7.24
C GLN A 108 2.43 23.17 6.48
N GLU A 109 2.36 24.28 7.22
CA GLU A 109 2.64 25.62 6.72
C GLU A 109 4.08 26.00 7.06
N SER A 110 4.74 26.76 6.19
CA SER A 110 6.13 27.19 6.41
C SER A 110 6.32 28.66 6.11
N GLY A 111 7.29 29.27 6.78
CA GLY A 111 7.60 30.68 6.60
C GLY A 111 9.03 30.99 7.05
N VAL A 112 9.40 32.25 6.87
CA VAL A 112 10.67 32.79 7.36
C VAL A 112 10.40 33.90 8.35
N VAL A 113 11.27 34.03 9.34
CA VAL A 113 11.24 35.14 10.30
C VAL A 113 12.66 35.68 10.47
N PRO A 114 12.87 37.00 10.32
CA PRO A 114 14.15 37.62 10.61
C PRO A 114 14.37 37.64 12.12
N VAL A 115 15.62 37.44 12.53
CA VAL A 115 16.06 37.49 13.92
C VAL A 115 17.25 38.44 14.01
N ALA A 116 17.14 39.44 14.87
CA ALA A 116 18.16 40.47 15.05
C ALA A 116 18.20 40.95 16.51
N GLU A 117 19.34 41.48 16.94
CA GLU A 117 19.50 42.01 18.29
C GLU A 117 18.49 43.15 18.58
N GLY A 118 17.86 43.13 19.77
CA GLY A 118 16.81 44.09 20.16
C GLY A 118 15.44 43.88 19.49
N LYS A 119 15.30 42.85 18.64
CA LYS A 119 14.05 42.49 17.97
C LYS A 119 13.65 41.05 18.27
N GLN A 120 12.37 40.84 18.57
CA GLN A 120 11.78 39.52 18.73
C GLN A 120 10.82 39.23 17.58
N GLY A 121 11.07 38.15 16.85
CA GLY A 121 10.13 37.62 15.86
C GLY A 121 8.97 36.91 16.55
N VAL A 122 7.74 37.15 16.11
CA VAL A 122 6.55 36.50 16.66
C VAL A 122 5.78 35.82 15.52
N VAL A 123 5.59 34.51 15.66
CA VAL A 123 4.78 33.68 14.76
C VAL A 123 3.47 33.36 15.47
N LEU A 124 2.39 34.06 15.10
CA LEU A 124 1.06 33.79 15.61
C LEU A 124 0.37 32.76 14.71
N ILE A 125 -0.02 31.62 15.28
CA ILE A 125 -0.67 30.51 14.59
C ILE A 125 -2.16 30.54 14.92
N SER A 126 -3.02 30.41 13.91
CA SER A 126 -4.48 30.41 14.06
C SER A 126 -5.14 29.44 13.08
N GLY A 127 -6.41 29.09 13.32
CA GLY A 127 -7.17 28.15 12.50
C GLY A 127 -7.46 26.85 13.24
N THR A 128 -7.74 25.78 12.50
CA THR A 128 -7.99 24.46 13.07
C THR A 128 -6.80 23.55 12.74
N ALA A 129 -6.11 23.07 13.77
CA ALA A 129 -5.04 22.09 13.60
C ALA A 129 -5.63 20.81 13.03
N PHE A 130 -4.97 20.25 12.01
CA PHE A 130 -5.33 18.92 11.52
C PHE A 130 -5.20 17.94 12.68
N VAL A 131 -6.25 17.16 12.95
CA VAL A 131 -6.08 15.93 13.71
C VAL A 131 -5.45 14.95 12.72
N PRO A 132 -4.18 14.54 12.88
CA PRO A 132 -3.58 13.58 11.98
C PRO A 132 -4.36 12.28 12.06
N MET A 133 -5.24 12.07 11.07
CA MET A 133 -5.46 10.72 10.60
C MET A 133 -4.16 10.37 9.87
N PRO A 134 -3.43 9.33 10.30
CA PRO A 134 -2.21 8.92 9.62
C PRO A 134 -2.50 8.81 8.11
N GLU A 135 -1.50 9.07 7.27
CA GLU A 135 -1.52 8.62 5.88
C GLU A 135 -1.57 7.08 5.90
N ALA A 136 -2.75 6.53 6.18
CA ALA A 136 -3.01 5.13 6.11
C ALA A 136 -3.10 4.85 4.61
N ASN A 137 -1.99 4.37 4.03
CA ASN A 137 -2.16 3.21 3.18
C ASN A 137 -3.04 2.26 3.99
N PRO A 138 -4.29 1.97 3.57
CA PRO A 138 -5.16 1.11 4.33
C PRO A 138 -4.37 -0.14 4.66
N VAL A 139 -4.23 -0.41 5.94
CA VAL A 139 -3.41 -1.52 6.41
C VAL A 139 -4.10 -2.76 5.86
N ALA A 140 -3.33 -3.60 5.17
CA ALA A 140 -3.86 -4.88 4.72
C ALA A 140 -4.47 -5.55 5.95
N PRO A 141 -5.75 -5.91 5.89
CA PRO A 141 -6.41 -6.41 7.08
C PRO A 141 -5.76 -7.74 7.51
N THR A 142 -5.86 -8.10 8.78
CA THR A 142 -5.09 -9.22 9.32
C THR A 142 -5.84 -10.53 9.14
N ALA A 143 -5.15 -11.54 8.59
CA ALA A 143 -5.69 -12.88 8.54
C ALA A 143 -5.91 -13.42 9.97
N PRO A 144 -7.07 -14.02 10.29
CA PRO A 144 -7.30 -14.62 11.60
C PRO A 144 -6.33 -15.79 11.85
N ALA A 145 -5.99 -16.03 13.11
CA ALA A 145 -5.25 -17.23 13.48
C ALA A 145 -6.12 -18.48 13.26
N PHE A 146 -5.57 -19.50 12.62
CA PHE A 146 -6.29 -20.75 12.37
C PHE A 146 -6.37 -21.59 13.65
N GLU A 147 -7.53 -21.60 14.27
CA GLU A 147 -7.85 -22.49 15.39
C GLU A 147 -8.77 -23.61 14.91
N PHE A 148 -8.28 -24.85 15.01
CA PHE A 148 -9.13 -26.03 14.80
C PHE A 148 -9.83 -26.39 16.10
N SER A 149 -11.12 -26.71 16.03
CA SER A 149 -11.89 -27.15 17.21
C SER A 149 -11.48 -28.56 17.67
N PRO A 150 -11.55 -28.89 18.97
CA PRO A 150 -11.13 -30.20 19.48
C PRO A 150 -11.84 -31.39 18.82
N LEU A 151 -11.15 -32.53 18.76
CA LEU A 151 -11.71 -33.80 18.27
C LEU A 151 -12.89 -34.26 19.12
N ALA A 152 -13.92 -34.81 18.47
CA ALA A 152 -15.02 -35.47 19.15
C ALA A 152 -14.68 -36.94 19.44
N GLU A 153 -14.95 -37.38 20.67
CA GLU A 153 -14.84 -38.79 21.05
C GLU A 153 -15.90 -39.65 20.33
N ASP A 154 -15.62 -40.95 20.23
CA ASP A 154 -16.58 -41.87 19.64
C ASP A 154 -17.79 -42.12 20.58
N GLU A 155 -19.01 -42.15 20.03
CA GLU A 155 -20.24 -42.60 20.71
C GLU A 155 -20.45 -44.10 20.45
N PHE A 156 -19.38 -44.81 20.06
CA PHE A 156 -19.48 -46.20 19.67
C PHE A 156 -19.70 -47.06 20.92
N GLN A 157 -20.94 -47.54 21.08
CA GLN A 157 -21.25 -48.52 22.10
C GLN A 157 -20.83 -49.91 21.62
N PHE A 158 -19.71 -50.40 22.12
CA PHE A 158 -19.34 -51.81 21.99
C PHE A 158 -19.77 -52.57 23.25
N LYS A 159 -20.18 -53.83 23.08
CA LYS A 159 -20.49 -54.72 24.19
C LYS A 159 -19.20 -55.12 24.88
N ASN A 160 -18.85 -54.45 25.99
CA ASN A 160 -17.65 -54.75 26.78
C ASN A 160 -17.63 -56.24 27.20
N PRO A 161 -16.78 -57.09 26.59
CA PRO A 161 -16.75 -58.53 26.85
C PRO A 161 -15.83 -58.87 28.03
N TYR A 162 -15.16 -57.87 28.61
CA TYR A 162 -14.17 -58.01 29.67
C TYR A 162 -14.69 -57.48 31.02
N GLY A 163 -15.91 -56.92 31.05
CA GLY A 163 -16.58 -56.40 32.24
C GLY A 163 -15.96 -55.12 32.80
N ALA A 164 -16.47 -54.66 33.95
CA ALA A 164 -16.15 -53.35 34.54
C ALA A 164 -14.65 -53.11 34.87
N ALA A 165 -13.82 -54.16 34.88
CA ALA A 165 -12.38 -54.02 35.05
C ALA A 165 -11.70 -53.42 33.81
N PHE A 166 -12.22 -53.73 32.62
CA PHE A 166 -11.68 -53.25 31.35
C PHE A 166 -11.91 -51.75 31.17
N ASP A 167 -13.06 -51.23 31.60
CA ASP A 167 -13.40 -49.81 31.46
C ASP A 167 -12.42 -48.90 32.22
N LYS A 168 -11.83 -49.42 33.30
CA LYS A 168 -10.85 -48.70 34.15
C LYS A 168 -9.42 -48.69 33.61
N LEU A 169 -9.12 -49.48 32.58
CA LEU A 169 -7.79 -49.53 31.97
C LEU A 169 -7.54 -48.29 31.10
N SER A 170 -6.28 -47.89 30.99
CA SER A 170 -5.86 -46.91 30.00
C SER A 170 -6.03 -47.47 28.58
N THR A 171 -6.16 -46.60 27.58
CA THR A 171 -6.33 -46.99 26.18
C THR A 171 -5.22 -47.92 25.67
N PRO A 172 -3.92 -47.68 25.96
CA PRO A 172 -2.86 -48.62 25.61
C PRO A 172 -3.00 -50.00 26.28
N GLU A 173 -3.44 -50.04 27.53
CA GLU A 173 -3.67 -51.31 28.26
C GLU A 173 -4.86 -52.09 27.68
N LYS A 174 -5.93 -51.40 27.28
CA LYS A 174 -7.08 -51.98 26.57
C LYS A 174 -6.62 -52.60 25.25
N ILE A 175 -5.86 -51.87 24.43
CA ILE A 175 -5.32 -52.36 23.15
C ILE A 175 -4.47 -53.62 23.39
N ARG A 176 -3.52 -53.57 24.33
CA ARG A 176 -2.67 -54.71 24.69
C ARG A 176 -3.50 -55.92 25.09
N MET A 177 -4.50 -55.73 25.96
CA MET A 177 -5.38 -56.81 26.40
C MET A 177 -6.17 -57.44 25.25
N VAL A 178 -6.66 -56.64 24.29
CA VAL A 178 -7.38 -57.15 23.10
C VAL A 178 -6.42 -57.83 22.11
N MET A 179 -5.15 -57.41 22.02
CA MET A 179 -4.13 -58.01 21.15
C MET A 179 -3.56 -59.32 21.70
N GLU A 180 -3.33 -59.39 23.02
CA GLU A 180 -2.54 -60.45 23.66
C GLU A 180 -3.38 -61.52 24.39
N SER A 181 -4.67 -61.26 24.69
CA SER A 181 -5.46 -62.18 25.52
C SER A 181 -6.03 -63.39 24.76
N PRO A 182 -5.82 -64.63 25.26
CA PRO A 182 -6.49 -65.84 24.79
C PRO A 182 -8.00 -65.87 25.07
N LYS A 183 -8.51 -65.02 25.99
CA LYS A 183 -9.96 -64.88 26.31
C LYS A 183 -10.76 -64.09 25.25
N THR A 184 -10.18 -63.88 24.07
CA THR A 184 -10.89 -63.39 22.88
C THR A 184 -11.94 -64.39 22.35
N SER A 185 -12.15 -65.53 23.03
CA SER A 185 -13.04 -66.63 22.66
C SER A 185 -14.51 -66.29 22.52
N GLU A 186 -14.96 -65.13 23.00
CA GLU A 186 -16.36 -64.66 22.87
C GLU A 186 -16.57 -63.67 21.72
N LEU A 187 -15.49 -63.12 21.14
CA LEU A 187 -15.58 -62.19 20.01
C LEU A 187 -15.22 -62.89 18.70
N SER A 188 -16.06 -62.70 17.70
CA SER A 188 -15.70 -63.00 16.31
C SER A 188 -14.50 -62.16 15.86
N ARG A 189 -13.85 -62.61 14.78
CA ARG A 189 -12.74 -61.88 14.17
C ARG A 189 -13.12 -60.43 13.83
N ASP A 190 -14.34 -60.21 13.35
CA ASP A 190 -14.83 -58.89 12.94
C ASP A 190 -15.15 -58.00 14.14
N GLU A 191 -15.73 -58.56 15.21
CA GLU A 191 -15.93 -57.82 16.47
C GLU A 191 -14.60 -57.40 17.10
N ARG A 192 -13.58 -58.27 17.07
CA ARG A 192 -12.24 -57.94 17.55
C ARG A 192 -11.58 -56.83 16.72
N ARG A 193 -11.70 -56.88 15.39
CA ARG A 193 -11.19 -55.83 14.50
C ARG A 193 -11.90 -54.50 14.77
N SER A 194 -13.21 -54.49 14.89
CA SER A 194 -13.99 -53.28 15.20
C SER A 194 -13.59 -52.67 16.55
N LEU A 195 -13.42 -53.50 17.59
CA LEU A 195 -12.96 -53.04 18.90
C LEU A 195 -11.55 -52.46 18.85
N LEU A 196 -10.62 -53.10 18.13
CA LEU A 196 -9.27 -52.55 17.95
C LEU A 196 -9.31 -51.23 17.18
N GLY A 197 -10.09 -51.14 16.10
CA GLY A 197 -10.30 -49.90 15.35
C GLY A 197 -10.77 -48.75 16.24
N PHE A 198 -11.79 -49.00 17.08
CA PHE A 198 -12.27 -48.05 18.07
C PHE A 198 -11.18 -47.60 19.06
N LEU A 199 -10.45 -48.55 19.66
CA LEU A 199 -9.43 -48.23 20.66
C LEU A 199 -8.26 -47.45 20.05
N TYR A 200 -7.86 -47.76 18.81
CA TYR A 200 -6.84 -46.99 18.09
C TYR A 200 -7.34 -45.59 17.70
N ASN A 201 -8.63 -45.43 17.38
CA ASN A 201 -9.22 -44.11 17.19
C ASN A 201 -9.18 -43.29 18.48
N GLN A 202 -9.61 -43.87 19.61
CA GLN A 202 -9.53 -43.24 20.93
C GLN A 202 -8.10 -42.83 21.26
N LYS A 203 -7.13 -43.72 21.04
CA LYS A 203 -5.70 -43.43 21.25
C LYS A 203 -5.24 -42.25 20.39
N GLY A 204 -5.64 -42.20 19.13
CA GLY A 204 -5.33 -41.11 18.23
C GLY A 204 -5.90 -39.76 18.70
N VAL A 205 -7.13 -39.76 19.23
CA VAL A 205 -7.74 -38.56 19.83
C VAL A 205 -6.97 -38.10 21.07
N GLU A 206 -6.62 -39.02 21.96
CA GLU A 206 -5.81 -38.73 23.16
C GLU A 206 -4.43 -38.15 22.80
N GLU A 207 -3.74 -38.74 21.81
CA GLU A 207 -2.44 -38.27 21.32
C GLU A 207 -2.55 -36.88 20.67
N ALA A 208 -3.60 -36.62 19.90
CA ALA A 208 -3.83 -35.31 19.28
C ALA A 208 -4.15 -34.23 20.33
N ASN A 209 -4.95 -34.54 21.34
CA ASN A 209 -5.22 -33.65 22.48
C ASN A 209 -3.94 -33.33 23.27
N ALA A 210 -3.01 -34.30 23.34
CA ALA A 210 -1.68 -34.11 23.90
C ALA A 210 -0.69 -33.40 22.93
N LYS A 211 -1.15 -32.94 21.76
CA LYS A 211 -0.35 -32.30 20.70
C LYS A 211 0.73 -33.20 20.07
N ASN A 212 0.61 -34.52 20.25
CA ASN A 212 1.49 -35.53 19.65
C ASN A 212 0.97 -35.96 18.27
N PHE A 213 0.84 -35.01 17.34
CA PHE A 213 0.15 -35.23 16.07
C PHE A 213 0.72 -36.37 15.20
N ASN A 214 2.04 -36.59 15.22
CA ASN A 214 2.66 -37.69 14.47
C ASN A 214 2.26 -39.07 15.02
N GLU A 215 2.12 -39.22 16.33
CA GLU A 215 1.66 -40.47 16.93
C GLU A 215 0.15 -40.63 16.71
N ALA A 216 -0.61 -39.54 16.85
CA ALA A 216 -2.04 -39.52 16.57
C ALA A 216 -2.36 -40.00 15.15
N GLU A 217 -1.62 -39.50 14.15
CA GLU A 217 -1.77 -39.91 12.75
C GLU A 217 -1.52 -41.41 12.57
N LYS A 218 -0.48 -41.96 13.21
CA LYS A 218 -0.18 -43.41 13.16
C LYS A 218 -1.30 -44.22 13.79
N SER A 219 -1.79 -43.82 14.96
CA SER A 219 -2.88 -44.50 15.66
C SER A 219 -4.17 -44.46 14.82
N LEU A 220 -4.50 -43.34 14.19
CA LEU A 220 -5.69 -43.19 13.34
C LEU A 220 -5.60 -43.98 12.04
N LYS A 221 -4.43 -44.03 11.38
CA LYS A 221 -4.21 -44.93 10.23
C LYS A 221 -4.37 -46.40 10.63
N THR A 222 -3.84 -46.77 11.78
CA THR A 222 -4.00 -48.13 12.33
C THR A 222 -5.47 -48.44 12.60
N ALA A 223 -6.25 -47.47 13.08
CA ALA A 223 -7.70 -47.63 13.25
C ALA A 223 -8.39 -47.93 11.91
N ILE A 224 -8.05 -47.20 10.84
CA ILE A 224 -8.56 -47.44 9.48
C ILE A 224 -8.18 -48.84 8.98
N ASP A 225 -6.96 -49.32 9.24
CA ASP A 225 -6.54 -50.69 8.86
C ASP A 225 -7.40 -51.78 9.52
N TYR A 226 -7.87 -51.52 10.75
CA TYR A 226 -8.71 -52.46 11.48
C TYR A 226 -10.17 -52.46 11.05
N MET A 227 -10.80 -51.27 10.93
CA MET A 227 -12.25 -51.14 10.74
C MET A 227 -12.68 -50.49 9.41
N GLY A 228 -11.74 -50.17 8.53
CA GLY A 228 -11.99 -49.50 7.24
C GLY A 228 -12.18 -47.99 7.36
N GLU A 229 -12.58 -47.34 6.26
CA GLU A 229 -12.84 -45.89 6.18
C GLU A 229 -14.15 -45.51 6.89
N HIS A 230 -14.19 -45.67 8.21
CA HIS A 230 -15.32 -45.27 9.03
C HIS A 230 -15.36 -43.74 9.19
N GLY A 231 -16.52 -43.10 8.95
CA GLY A 231 -16.64 -41.65 8.79
C GLY A 231 -16.04 -40.81 9.93
N ARG A 232 -16.15 -41.26 11.20
CA ARG A 232 -15.54 -40.54 12.33
C ARG A 232 -14.02 -40.70 12.40
N VAL A 233 -13.49 -41.90 12.16
CA VAL A 233 -12.04 -42.16 12.15
C VAL A 233 -11.36 -41.37 11.03
N VAL A 234 -11.98 -41.36 9.84
CA VAL A 234 -11.50 -40.56 8.70
C VAL A 234 -11.54 -39.06 9.02
N SER A 235 -12.59 -38.58 9.69
CA SER A 235 -12.68 -37.18 10.13
C SER A 235 -11.60 -36.82 11.14
N ASN A 236 -11.31 -37.71 12.11
CA ASN A 236 -10.25 -37.51 13.08
C ASN A 236 -8.86 -37.49 12.43
N LEU A 237 -8.62 -38.38 11.46
CA LEU A 237 -7.38 -38.36 10.67
C LEU A 237 -7.26 -37.05 9.88
N ALA A 238 -8.34 -36.62 9.22
CA ALA A 238 -8.36 -35.36 8.48
C ALA A 238 -8.04 -34.16 9.38
N PHE A 239 -8.57 -34.12 10.60
CA PHE A 239 -8.23 -33.09 11.58
C PHE A 239 -6.74 -33.08 11.90
N VAL A 240 -6.15 -34.23 12.25
CA VAL A 240 -4.72 -34.32 12.59
C VAL A 240 -3.84 -33.88 11.42
N THR A 241 -4.15 -34.35 10.21
CA THR A 241 -3.48 -33.94 8.97
C THR A 241 -3.61 -32.43 8.74
N ALA A 242 -4.80 -31.85 8.95
CA ALA A 242 -5.01 -30.43 8.76
C ALA A 242 -4.21 -29.58 9.75
N VAL A 243 -4.14 -29.99 11.02
CA VAL A 243 -3.34 -29.30 12.04
C VAL A 243 -1.85 -29.36 11.71
N GLN A 244 -1.34 -30.52 11.29
CA GLN A 244 0.05 -30.66 10.84
C GLN A 244 0.34 -29.74 9.64
N GLY A 245 -0.53 -29.73 8.63
CA GLY A 245 -0.40 -28.86 7.45
C GLY A 245 -0.41 -27.37 7.80
N ASN A 246 -1.31 -26.96 8.71
CA ASN A 246 -1.36 -25.59 9.19
C ASN A 246 -0.09 -25.18 9.95
N ASN A 247 0.42 -26.06 10.83
CA ASN A 247 1.67 -25.80 11.56
C ASN A 247 2.87 -25.63 10.62
N LEU A 248 2.94 -26.41 9.55
CA LEU A 248 3.96 -26.26 8.51
C LEU A 248 3.85 -24.91 7.79
N ALA A 249 2.63 -24.51 7.40
CA ALA A 249 2.39 -23.21 6.77
C ALA A 249 2.76 -22.03 7.68
N LEU A 250 2.43 -22.13 8.98
CA LEU A 250 2.83 -21.13 9.99
C LEU A 250 4.35 -21.07 10.16
N ALA A 251 5.04 -22.21 10.07
CA ALA A 251 6.50 -22.29 10.07
C ALA A 251 7.16 -21.79 8.76
N GLY A 252 6.37 -21.46 7.74
CA GLY A 252 6.84 -20.94 6.45
C GLY A 252 6.99 -21.99 5.34
N ASP A 253 6.75 -23.28 5.62
CA ASP A 253 6.71 -24.32 4.61
C ASP A 253 5.32 -24.38 3.96
N LEU A 254 5.01 -23.35 3.17
CA LEU A 254 3.69 -23.15 2.58
C LEU A 254 3.31 -24.27 1.61
N ARG A 255 4.28 -24.86 0.89
CA ARG A 255 4.03 -25.91 -0.11
C ARG A 255 3.70 -27.24 0.54
N GLU A 256 4.44 -27.65 1.56
CA GLU A 256 4.10 -28.89 2.27
C GLU A 256 2.82 -28.70 3.11
N GLY A 257 2.62 -27.51 3.68
CA GLY A 257 1.37 -27.14 4.34
C GLY A 257 0.15 -27.25 3.42
N GLU A 258 0.20 -26.68 2.22
CA GLU A 258 -0.82 -26.80 1.17
C GLU A 258 -1.13 -28.27 0.88
N LYS A 259 -0.11 -29.08 0.60
CA LYS A 259 -0.26 -30.50 0.25
C LYS A 259 -0.95 -31.30 1.35
N GLN A 260 -0.62 -31.06 2.62
CA GLN A 260 -1.28 -31.73 3.74
C GLN A 260 -2.72 -31.27 3.92
N LEU A 261 -3.01 -29.98 3.78
CA LEU A 261 -4.37 -29.47 3.88
C LEU A 261 -5.27 -29.96 2.74
N GLU A 262 -4.76 -30.03 1.51
CA GLU A 262 -5.48 -30.65 0.38
C GLU A 262 -5.74 -32.14 0.61
N PHE A 263 -4.79 -32.86 1.23
CA PHE A 263 -5.00 -34.24 1.61
C PHE A 263 -6.09 -34.38 2.68
N ALA A 264 -6.11 -33.49 3.67
CA ALA A 264 -7.18 -33.43 4.66
C ALA A 264 -8.55 -33.18 4.01
N LEU A 265 -8.67 -32.28 3.02
CA LEU A 265 -9.91 -32.09 2.26
C LEU A 265 -10.36 -33.36 1.54
N LYS A 266 -9.44 -34.09 0.90
CA LYS A 266 -9.76 -35.36 0.23
C LYS A 266 -10.28 -36.43 1.19
N LEU A 267 -9.81 -36.43 2.43
CA LEU A 267 -10.36 -37.30 3.48
C LEU A 267 -11.77 -36.85 3.87
N LEU A 268 -12.00 -35.54 4.01
CA LEU A 268 -13.31 -34.97 4.38
C LEU A 268 -14.38 -35.11 3.29
N ASP A 269 -13.99 -35.25 2.02
CA ASP A 269 -14.95 -35.57 0.95
C ASP A 269 -15.62 -36.94 1.13
N LYS A 270 -15.08 -37.78 2.02
CA LYS A 270 -15.63 -39.08 2.39
C LYS A 270 -16.45 -39.05 3.69
N THR A 271 -16.61 -37.90 4.33
CA THR A 271 -17.23 -37.78 5.66
C THR A 271 -18.25 -36.63 5.72
N GLU A 272 -19.18 -36.71 6.68
CA GLU A 272 -20.12 -35.63 6.97
C GLU A 272 -19.58 -34.74 8.10
N ASN A 273 -18.52 -33.97 7.82
CA ASN A 273 -17.98 -32.98 8.77
C ASN A 273 -17.82 -31.59 8.11
N PRO A 274 -18.94 -30.87 7.92
CA PRO A 274 -18.93 -29.58 7.22
C PRO A 274 -18.17 -28.49 7.98
N GLU A 275 -18.13 -28.56 9.31
CA GLU A 275 -17.42 -27.58 10.14
C GLU A 275 -15.91 -27.72 9.99
N LEU A 276 -15.38 -28.95 10.09
CA LEU A 276 -13.95 -29.18 9.84
C LEU A 276 -13.58 -28.87 8.39
N LYS A 277 -14.43 -29.21 7.41
CA LYS A 277 -14.20 -28.85 6.00
C LYS A 277 -14.09 -27.33 5.81
N LYS A 278 -14.94 -26.56 6.50
CA LYS A 278 -14.85 -25.09 6.52
C LYS A 278 -13.53 -24.59 7.14
N GLN A 279 -13.09 -25.19 8.25
CA GLN A 279 -11.81 -24.84 8.90
C GLN A 279 -10.61 -25.14 7.98
N VAL A 280 -10.59 -26.30 7.32
CA VAL A 280 -9.51 -26.67 6.37
C VAL A 280 -9.50 -25.75 5.15
N ASN A 281 -10.68 -25.44 4.59
CA ASN A 281 -10.79 -24.46 3.49
C ASN A 281 -10.25 -23.08 3.89
N SER A 282 -10.59 -22.60 5.08
CA SER A 282 -10.06 -21.32 5.57
C SER A 282 -8.54 -21.36 5.71
N ALA A 283 -7.99 -22.47 6.24
CA ALA A 283 -6.53 -22.67 6.33
C ALA A 283 -5.84 -22.64 4.95
N LEU A 284 -6.39 -23.34 3.95
CA LEU A 284 -5.89 -23.29 2.57
C LEU A 284 -5.96 -21.88 1.99
N SER A 285 -7.06 -21.16 2.23
CA SER A 285 -7.20 -19.76 1.81
C SER A 285 -6.09 -18.88 2.40
N GLY A 286 -5.76 -19.07 3.69
CA GLY A 286 -4.64 -18.39 4.33
C GLY A 286 -3.29 -18.72 3.71
N VAL A 287 -3.04 -20.00 3.37
CA VAL A 287 -1.82 -20.44 2.70
C VAL A 287 -1.64 -19.73 1.36
N TYR A 288 -2.67 -19.75 0.50
CA TYR A 288 -2.59 -19.08 -0.80
C TYR A 288 -2.48 -17.57 -0.68
N THR A 289 -3.16 -16.97 0.29
CA THR A 289 -3.01 -15.54 0.59
C THR A 289 -1.55 -15.21 0.92
N LYS A 290 -0.92 -15.99 1.79
CA LYS A 290 0.49 -15.80 2.17
C LYS A 290 1.44 -16.01 0.99
N MET A 291 1.21 -17.05 0.16
CA MET A 291 1.98 -17.25 -1.08
C MET A 291 1.87 -16.05 -2.02
N GLY A 292 0.70 -15.43 -2.14
CA GLY A 292 0.51 -14.21 -2.91
C GLY A 292 1.22 -12.99 -2.30
N LEU A 293 1.18 -12.83 -0.98
CA LEU A 293 1.84 -11.72 -0.27
C LEU A 293 3.38 -11.81 -0.37
N ASP A 294 3.95 -13.01 -0.29
CA ASP A 294 5.40 -13.26 -0.37
C ASP A 294 6.00 -12.97 -1.76
N LEU A 295 5.17 -12.84 -2.80
CA LEU A 295 5.64 -12.45 -4.12
C LEU A 295 6.02 -10.95 -4.17
N PRO A 296 7.01 -10.58 -5.01
CA PRO A 296 7.31 -9.17 -5.29
C PRO A 296 6.08 -8.41 -5.76
N SER A 297 5.93 -7.14 -5.36
CA SER A 297 4.82 -6.28 -5.80
C SER A 297 4.70 -6.09 -7.32
N THR A 298 5.77 -6.41 -8.05
CA THR A 298 5.87 -6.34 -9.50
C THR A 298 5.36 -7.61 -10.19
N ASP A 299 5.10 -8.71 -9.48
CA ASP A 299 4.59 -9.97 -10.05
C ASP A 299 3.06 -10.05 -9.94
N ARG A 300 2.37 -9.06 -10.53
CA ARG A 300 0.92 -8.88 -10.36
C ARG A 300 0.11 -10.09 -10.83
N GLY A 301 0.51 -10.71 -11.94
CA GLY A 301 -0.21 -11.86 -12.51
C GLY A 301 -0.20 -13.08 -11.61
N ARG A 302 0.96 -13.44 -11.01
CA ARG A 302 1.01 -14.58 -10.08
C ARG A 302 0.32 -14.27 -8.75
N LYS A 303 0.41 -13.03 -8.28
CA LYS A 303 -0.36 -12.56 -7.11
C LYS A 303 -1.85 -12.73 -7.32
N GLU A 304 -2.38 -12.25 -8.44
CA GLU A 304 -3.80 -12.38 -8.77
C GLU A 304 -4.26 -13.83 -8.74
N ASN A 305 -3.49 -14.74 -9.35
CA ASN A 305 -3.81 -16.17 -9.34
C ASN A 305 -3.88 -16.75 -7.92
N TYR A 306 -2.93 -16.42 -7.05
CA TYR A 306 -2.93 -16.89 -5.66
C TYR A 306 -4.09 -16.32 -4.86
N PHE A 307 -4.40 -15.02 -4.98
CA PHE A 307 -5.53 -14.44 -4.26
C PHE A 307 -6.88 -14.97 -4.77
N ARG A 308 -7.03 -15.19 -6.08
CA ARG A 308 -8.22 -15.86 -6.63
C ARG A 308 -8.35 -17.28 -6.09
N LYS A 309 -7.24 -18.03 -6.02
CA LYS A 309 -7.23 -19.37 -5.43
C LYS A 309 -7.62 -19.36 -3.96
N ALA A 310 -7.17 -18.35 -3.20
CA ALA A 310 -7.59 -18.17 -1.81
C ALA A 310 -9.11 -17.99 -1.67
N LEU A 311 -9.72 -17.23 -2.58
CA LEU A 311 -11.18 -17.00 -2.59
C LEU A 311 -11.99 -18.21 -3.08
N GLU A 312 -11.41 -19.15 -3.83
CA GLU A 312 -12.06 -20.43 -4.15
C GLU A 312 -12.30 -21.27 -2.89
N TYR A 313 -11.38 -21.22 -1.92
CA TYR A 313 -11.52 -21.94 -0.65
C TYR A 313 -12.33 -21.15 0.40
N ASP A 314 -12.08 -19.85 0.53
CA ASP A 314 -12.81 -18.97 1.45
C ASP A 314 -13.16 -17.63 0.78
N PRO A 315 -14.39 -17.46 0.28
CA PRO A 315 -14.84 -16.22 -0.35
C PRO A 315 -14.85 -15.00 0.58
N THR A 316 -14.73 -15.21 1.90
CA THR A 316 -14.73 -14.16 2.92
C THR A 316 -13.30 -13.72 3.30
N GLN A 317 -12.27 -14.30 2.66
CA GLN A 317 -10.88 -13.95 2.91
C GLN A 317 -10.58 -12.52 2.48
N HIS A 318 -10.70 -11.64 3.46
CA HIS A 318 -10.75 -10.20 3.28
C HIS A 318 -9.39 -9.60 2.91
N VAL A 319 -8.28 -10.27 3.25
CA VAL A 319 -6.93 -9.89 2.79
C VAL A 319 -6.76 -10.13 1.29
N ALA A 320 -7.19 -11.29 0.80
CA ALA A 320 -7.15 -11.62 -0.63
C ALA A 320 -8.07 -10.70 -1.44
N LEU A 321 -9.27 -10.39 -0.92
CA LEU A 321 -10.17 -9.39 -1.52
C LEU A 321 -9.49 -8.01 -1.61
N PHE A 322 -8.87 -7.54 -0.53
CA PHE A 322 -8.16 -6.26 -0.53
C PHE A 322 -7.04 -6.20 -1.57
N GLU A 323 -6.19 -7.23 -1.64
CA GLU A 323 -5.07 -7.28 -2.59
C GLU A 323 -5.55 -7.42 -4.05
N LEU A 324 -6.65 -8.14 -4.31
CA LEU A 324 -7.30 -8.14 -5.63
C LEU A 324 -7.86 -6.77 -6.00
N GLY A 325 -8.42 -6.04 -5.02
CA GLY A 325 -8.81 -4.64 -5.19
C GLY A 325 -7.61 -3.76 -5.57
N GLN A 326 -6.46 -3.95 -4.92
CA GLN A 326 -5.22 -3.21 -5.22
C GLN A 326 -4.73 -3.49 -6.66
N ILE A 327 -4.79 -4.75 -7.09
CA ILE A 327 -4.42 -5.15 -8.47
C ILE A 327 -5.40 -4.54 -9.48
N ALA A 328 -6.71 -4.65 -9.24
CA ALA A 328 -7.75 -4.07 -10.09
C ALA A 328 -7.61 -2.55 -10.19
N TYR A 329 -7.40 -1.87 -9.05
CA TYR A 329 -7.18 -0.44 -9.00
C TYR A 329 -5.90 -0.06 -9.75
N ALA A 330 -4.80 -0.79 -9.57
CA ALA A 330 -3.57 -0.57 -10.32
C ALA A 330 -3.82 -0.66 -11.83
N ASN A 331 -4.62 -1.63 -12.29
CA ASN A 331 -4.98 -1.85 -13.69
C ASN A 331 -6.07 -0.89 -14.24
N TYR A 332 -6.45 0.12 -13.45
CA TYR A 332 -7.53 1.08 -13.74
C TYR A 332 -8.90 0.41 -13.98
N GLU A 333 -9.17 -0.70 -13.30
CA GLU A 333 -10.45 -1.40 -13.31
C GLU A 333 -11.28 -0.95 -12.10
N LEU A 334 -11.66 0.33 -12.10
CA LEU A 334 -12.20 1.02 -10.92
C LEU A 334 -13.46 0.37 -10.35
N GLU A 335 -14.39 -0.07 -11.19
CA GLU A 335 -15.61 -0.79 -10.76
C GLU A 335 -15.26 -2.08 -10.02
N LYS A 336 -14.41 -2.94 -10.61
CA LYS A 336 -13.96 -4.18 -9.96
C LYS A 336 -13.17 -3.90 -8.68
N ALA A 337 -12.37 -2.85 -8.66
CA ALA A 337 -11.63 -2.45 -7.47
C ALA A 337 -12.58 -2.08 -6.33
N LEU A 338 -13.64 -1.31 -6.62
CA LEU A 338 -14.69 -0.98 -5.66
C LEU A 338 -15.39 -2.23 -5.13
N ASP A 339 -15.79 -3.14 -6.01
CA ASP A 339 -16.44 -4.40 -5.60
C ASP A 339 -15.57 -5.19 -4.60
N PHE A 340 -14.27 -5.31 -4.91
CA PHE A 340 -13.33 -6.01 -4.03
C PHE A 340 -13.09 -5.27 -2.71
N TYR A 341 -12.92 -3.95 -2.72
CA TYR A 341 -12.70 -3.18 -1.50
C TYR A 341 -13.94 -3.18 -0.59
N GLU A 342 -15.14 -3.04 -1.15
CA GLU A 342 -16.38 -3.12 -0.39
C GLU A 342 -16.57 -4.51 0.23
N ALA A 343 -16.24 -5.57 -0.50
CA ALA A 343 -16.25 -6.93 0.02
C ALA A 343 -15.21 -7.09 1.16
N ALA A 344 -13.97 -6.62 0.96
CA ALA A 344 -12.93 -6.65 1.99
C ALA A 344 -13.35 -5.87 3.25
N TYR A 345 -13.99 -4.72 3.09
CA TYR A 345 -14.49 -3.91 4.21
C TYR A 345 -15.59 -4.62 4.98
N ARG A 346 -16.54 -5.26 4.27
CA ARG A 346 -17.63 -6.02 4.88
C ARG A 346 -17.14 -7.13 5.82
N TYR A 347 -16.03 -7.78 5.47
CA TYR A 347 -15.51 -8.92 6.22
C TYR A 347 -14.40 -8.57 7.24
N SER A 348 -13.68 -7.47 7.04
CA SER A 348 -12.65 -7.01 7.97
C SER A 348 -13.17 -6.05 9.05
N GLY A 349 -14.12 -5.17 8.69
CA GLY A 349 -14.50 -4.03 9.51
C GLY A 349 -13.42 -2.94 9.64
N GLU A 350 -12.36 -2.99 8.83
CA GLU A 350 -11.21 -2.09 8.91
C GLU A 350 -11.59 -0.64 8.54
N PRO A 351 -11.60 0.32 9.49
CA PRO A 351 -12.11 1.67 9.22
C PRO A 351 -11.31 2.44 8.17
N THR A 352 -10.01 2.18 8.06
CA THR A 352 -9.15 2.86 7.08
C THR A 352 -9.52 2.54 5.63
N LEU A 353 -10.16 1.39 5.38
CA LEU A 353 -10.61 0.98 4.05
C LEU A 353 -11.80 1.82 3.56
N ALA A 354 -12.61 2.38 4.45
CA ALA A 354 -13.72 3.25 4.07
C ALA A 354 -13.24 4.52 3.33
N THR A 355 -12.10 5.09 3.77
CA THR A 355 -11.49 6.24 3.10
C THR A 355 -10.98 5.89 1.70
N LEU A 356 -10.37 4.72 1.53
CA LEU A 356 -9.95 4.24 0.20
C LEU A 356 -11.15 4.01 -0.72
N ILE A 357 -12.21 3.36 -0.23
CA ILE A 357 -13.44 3.14 -0.99
C ILE A 357 -14.01 4.49 -1.46
N GLN A 358 -14.09 5.48 -0.58
CA GLN A 358 -14.60 6.79 -0.94
C GLN A 358 -13.74 7.51 -1.98
N LYS A 359 -12.41 7.40 -1.86
CA LYS A 359 -11.47 7.93 -2.86
C LYS A 359 -11.71 7.30 -4.24
N VAL A 360 -11.72 5.97 -4.30
CA VAL A 360 -11.88 5.22 -5.56
C VAL A 360 -13.27 5.44 -6.15
N ARG A 361 -14.30 5.59 -5.31
CA ARG A 361 -15.67 5.91 -5.76
C ARG A 361 -15.73 7.27 -6.41
N THR A 362 -15.14 8.28 -5.77
CA THR A 362 -15.03 9.63 -6.35
C THR A 362 -14.32 9.58 -7.71
N GLU A 363 -13.23 8.83 -7.81
CA GLU A 363 -12.50 8.67 -9.07
C GLU A 363 -13.34 7.95 -10.15
N PHE A 364 -14.08 6.90 -9.77
CA PHE A 364 -14.97 6.16 -10.67
C PHE A 364 -16.11 7.06 -11.19
N GLU A 365 -16.76 7.84 -10.33
CA GLU A 365 -17.82 8.76 -10.71
C GLU A 365 -17.33 9.88 -11.64
N GLN A 366 -16.10 10.36 -11.44
CA GLN A 366 -15.49 11.40 -12.28
C GLN A 366 -14.89 10.87 -13.58
N ALA A 367 -14.59 9.58 -13.64
CA ALA A 367 -14.08 8.91 -14.83
C ALA A 367 -15.15 8.69 -15.92
N GLY A 368 -16.43 9.00 -15.71
CA GLY A 368 -17.44 8.93 -16.78
C GLY A 368 -17.50 7.59 -17.54
N ASP A 369 -17.88 7.64 -18.82
CA ASP A 369 -18.00 6.45 -19.69
C ASP A 369 -16.68 6.12 -20.41
N PHE A 370 -15.57 5.95 -19.66
CA PHE A 370 -14.28 5.66 -20.28
C PHE A 370 -14.29 4.32 -21.02
N THR A 371 -13.76 4.34 -22.24
CA THR A 371 -13.49 3.14 -23.03
C THR A 371 -12.01 2.78 -22.92
N THR A 372 -11.74 1.53 -22.56
CA THR A 372 -10.37 1.02 -22.50
C THR A 372 -10.02 0.34 -23.82
N HIS A 373 -8.92 0.79 -24.43
CA HIS A 373 -8.33 0.17 -25.60
C HIS A 373 -7.01 -0.49 -25.25
N ASP A 374 -7.06 -1.81 -25.09
CA ASP A 374 -5.89 -2.65 -24.89
C ASP A 374 -5.19 -2.93 -26.22
N ARG A 375 -3.93 -2.48 -26.36
CA ARG A 375 -3.06 -2.79 -27.49
C ARG A 375 -1.60 -2.75 -27.06
N GLY A 376 -0.95 -3.92 -27.09
CA GLY A 376 0.48 -4.06 -26.81
C GLY A 376 0.78 -3.81 -25.32
N ASP A 377 1.77 -2.97 -25.04
CA ASP A 377 2.27 -2.74 -23.68
C ASP A 377 1.52 -1.65 -22.92
N PHE A 378 0.49 -1.03 -23.52
CA PHE A 378 -0.27 0.07 -22.93
C PHE A 378 -1.78 -0.15 -22.98
N LYS A 379 -2.41 -0.09 -21.81
CA LYS A 379 -3.86 -0.11 -21.62
C LYS A 379 -4.37 1.32 -21.46
N ILE A 380 -4.84 1.92 -22.57
CA ILE A 380 -5.23 3.35 -22.60
C ILE A 380 -6.75 3.48 -22.39
N SER A 381 -7.15 4.27 -21.39
CA SER A 381 -8.54 4.59 -21.07
C SER A 381 -8.84 6.07 -21.31
N PHE A 382 -9.95 6.37 -22.00
CA PHE A 382 -10.39 7.73 -22.33
C PHE A 382 -11.91 7.80 -22.57
N GLU A 383 -12.51 8.99 -22.42
CA GLU A 383 -13.94 9.24 -22.61
C GLU A 383 -14.28 9.68 -24.04
N GLY A 384 -15.36 9.16 -24.62
CA GLY A 384 -15.92 9.69 -25.87
C GLY A 384 -15.08 9.41 -27.12
N ARG A 385 -15.60 9.79 -28.29
CA ARG A 385 -14.93 9.55 -29.59
C ARG A 385 -14.00 10.70 -29.98
N GLU A 386 -14.27 11.88 -29.46
CA GLU A 386 -13.55 13.14 -29.66
C GLU A 386 -12.13 13.10 -29.08
N THR A 387 -11.90 12.34 -28.01
CA THR A 387 -10.58 12.18 -27.39
C THR A 387 -9.71 11.12 -28.08
N LYS A 388 -10.25 10.42 -29.10
CA LYS A 388 -9.52 9.38 -29.83
C LYS A 388 -8.23 9.90 -30.46
N ALA A 389 -8.23 11.12 -30.98
CA ALA A 389 -7.02 11.73 -31.54
C ALA A 389 -5.93 11.92 -30.47
N ALA A 390 -6.30 12.36 -29.27
CA ALA A 390 -5.38 12.46 -28.14
C ALA A 390 -4.87 11.08 -27.69
N ALA A 391 -5.73 10.05 -27.69
CA ALA A 391 -5.36 8.68 -27.38
C ALA A 391 -4.40 8.06 -28.39
N ASP A 392 -4.65 8.24 -29.68
CA ASP A 392 -3.77 7.78 -30.75
C ASP A 392 -2.42 8.53 -30.69
N LYS A 393 -2.43 9.84 -30.38
CA LYS A 393 -1.21 10.63 -30.18
C LYS A 393 -0.39 10.14 -28.99
N ALA A 394 -1.02 9.97 -27.82
CA ALA A 394 -0.38 9.45 -26.62
C ALA A 394 0.23 8.08 -26.88
N ARG A 395 -0.48 7.20 -27.60
CA ARG A 395 0.01 5.86 -27.94
C ARG A 395 1.29 5.91 -28.79
N GLY A 396 1.33 6.78 -29.80
CA GLY A 396 2.54 6.97 -30.62
C GLY A 396 3.73 7.41 -29.77
N LEU A 397 3.53 8.45 -28.95
CA LEU A 397 4.58 8.98 -28.06
C LEU A 397 5.04 7.97 -27.01
N LEU A 398 4.15 7.13 -26.48
CA LEU A 398 4.47 6.06 -25.54
C LEU A 398 5.30 4.96 -26.20
N ALA A 399 4.99 4.59 -27.45
CA ALA A 399 5.80 3.64 -28.21
C ALA A 399 7.21 4.19 -28.52
N ASP A 400 7.30 5.49 -28.82
CA ASP A 400 8.59 6.18 -28.97
C ASP A 400 9.37 6.22 -27.66
N ALA A 401 8.72 6.56 -26.54
CA ALA A 401 9.32 6.54 -25.20
C ALA A 401 9.83 5.14 -24.84
N GLN A 402 9.04 4.09 -25.09
CA GLN A 402 9.42 2.71 -24.85
C GLN A 402 10.68 2.29 -25.62
N ARG A 403 10.80 2.72 -26.88
CA ARG A 403 11.98 2.47 -27.69
C ARG A 403 13.18 3.26 -27.16
N ASP A 404 13.01 4.55 -26.93
CA ASP A 404 14.12 5.48 -26.72
C ASP A 404 14.60 5.47 -25.26
N VAL A 405 13.70 5.65 -24.29
CA VAL A 405 14.00 5.53 -22.85
C VAL A 405 14.47 4.10 -22.55
N GLY A 406 13.85 3.10 -23.17
CA GLY A 406 14.26 1.71 -22.97
C GLY A 406 15.70 1.43 -23.44
N ARG A 407 16.15 2.09 -24.51
CA ARG A 407 17.55 2.04 -24.96
C ARG A 407 18.48 2.85 -24.06
N MET A 408 18.07 4.04 -23.62
CA MET A 408 18.87 4.92 -22.76
C MET A 408 19.11 4.31 -21.39
N VAL A 409 18.04 3.88 -20.72
CA VAL A 409 18.10 3.31 -19.37
C VAL A 409 18.53 1.84 -19.39
N GLY A 410 18.30 1.13 -20.49
CA GLY A 410 18.58 -0.32 -20.60
C GLY A 410 17.56 -1.19 -19.86
N LEU A 411 16.34 -0.67 -19.66
CA LEU A 411 15.25 -1.31 -18.93
C LEU A 411 13.92 -1.13 -19.66
N ARG A 412 13.00 -2.07 -19.47
CA ARG A 412 11.62 -1.96 -19.93
C ARG A 412 10.65 -2.42 -18.85
N PRO A 413 9.41 -1.90 -18.81
CA PRO A 413 8.38 -2.38 -17.91
C PRO A 413 8.14 -3.88 -18.11
N ASN A 414 7.92 -4.59 -17.00
CA ASN A 414 7.62 -6.04 -17.03
C ASN A 414 6.13 -6.33 -17.26
N ASP A 415 5.26 -5.35 -16.97
CA ASP A 415 3.81 -5.44 -17.09
C ASP A 415 3.29 -4.36 -18.05
N THR A 416 2.08 -4.57 -18.57
CA THR A 416 1.31 -3.55 -19.28
C THR A 416 1.09 -2.32 -18.39
N ILE A 417 1.34 -1.12 -18.94
CA ILE A 417 1.15 0.13 -18.22
C ILE A 417 -0.25 0.69 -18.47
N PRO A 418 -1.05 0.93 -17.41
CA PRO A 418 -2.31 1.66 -17.52
C PRO A 418 -2.04 3.13 -17.79
N VAL A 419 -2.73 3.66 -18.80
CA VAL A 419 -2.65 5.07 -19.20
C VAL A 419 -4.05 5.62 -19.20
N VAL A 420 -4.22 6.79 -18.59
CA VAL A 420 -5.51 7.43 -18.45
C VAL A 420 -5.44 8.84 -18.99
N ILE A 421 -6.32 9.16 -19.94
CA ILE A 421 -6.35 10.46 -20.59
C ILE A 421 -7.53 11.25 -20.03
N TYR A 422 -7.22 12.41 -19.45
CA TYR A 422 -8.17 13.29 -18.78
C TYR A 422 -8.31 14.63 -19.49
N SER A 423 -9.47 15.25 -19.31
CA SER A 423 -9.58 16.71 -19.45
C SER A 423 -8.69 17.40 -18.41
N ALA A 424 -8.30 18.65 -18.67
CA ALA A 424 -7.50 19.40 -17.70
C ALA A 424 -8.24 19.58 -16.36
N GLY A 425 -9.57 19.77 -16.41
CA GLY A 425 -10.42 19.90 -15.23
C GLY A 425 -10.55 18.60 -14.42
N GLN A 426 -10.79 17.45 -15.08
CA GLN A 426 -10.82 16.15 -14.40
C GLN A 426 -9.47 15.85 -13.72
N PHE A 427 -8.36 16.12 -14.40
CA PHE A 427 -7.03 15.86 -13.86
C PHE A 427 -6.75 16.60 -12.55
N GLN A 428 -7.10 17.89 -12.48
CA GLN A 428 -6.94 18.70 -11.27
C GLN A 428 -7.85 18.22 -10.13
N ASN A 429 -9.11 17.90 -10.44
CA ASN A 429 -10.10 17.49 -9.45
C ASN A 429 -9.84 16.09 -8.86
N ILE A 430 -9.45 15.11 -9.69
CA ILE A 430 -9.24 13.72 -9.27
C ILE A 430 -7.98 13.58 -8.42
N LEU A 431 -6.89 14.25 -8.83
CA LEU A 431 -5.59 14.01 -8.22
C LEU A 431 -5.27 14.97 -7.08
N GLY A 432 -6.04 16.04 -6.91
CA GLY A 432 -5.76 17.09 -5.92
C GLY A 432 -4.36 17.69 -6.08
N LEU A 433 -3.77 17.58 -7.27
CA LEU A 433 -2.44 18.05 -7.57
C LEU A 433 -2.48 19.57 -7.79
N HIS A 434 -1.37 20.22 -7.41
CA HIS A 434 -1.19 21.64 -7.67
C HIS A 434 -1.23 21.94 -9.17
N SER A 435 -1.67 23.15 -9.54
CA SER A 435 -1.85 23.57 -10.93
C SER A 435 -0.56 23.51 -11.78
N TRP A 436 0.61 23.37 -11.14
CA TRP A 436 1.90 23.23 -11.81
C TRP A 436 2.19 21.80 -12.28
N ALA A 437 1.50 20.77 -11.79
CA ALA A 437 1.70 19.38 -12.21
C ALA A 437 1.13 19.16 -13.62
N GLY A 438 2.00 18.87 -14.59
CA GLY A 438 1.62 18.70 -16.01
C GLY A 438 1.16 17.29 -16.39
N ALA A 439 1.46 16.30 -15.56
CA ALA A 439 1.02 14.91 -15.62
C ALA A 439 1.37 14.25 -14.27
N ALA A 440 1.03 12.97 -14.13
CA ALA A 440 1.43 12.21 -12.94
C ALA A 440 1.57 10.72 -13.24
N TYR A 441 2.49 10.09 -12.50
CA TYR A 441 2.60 8.65 -12.40
C TYR A 441 2.33 8.18 -10.96
N ASP A 442 1.23 7.46 -10.77
CA ASP A 442 0.84 6.87 -9.47
C ASP A 442 0.74 5.33 -9.53
N GLY A 443 1.52 4.73 -10.44
CA GLY A 443 1.32 3.35 -10.92
C GLY A 443 0.52 3.27 -12.22
N LYS A 444 0.02 4.42 -12.68
CA LYS A 444 -0.65 4.66 -13.96
C LYS A 444 -0.10 5.96 -14.53
N ILE A 445 0.03 6.06 -15.85
CA ILE A 445 0.38 7.32 -16.50
C ILE A 445 -0.91 8.13 -16.70
N ARG A 446 -0.98 9.34 -16.14
CA ARG A 446 -2.16 10.20 -16.21
C ARG A 446 -1.85 11.45 -17.04
N LEU A 447 -2.56 11.64 -18.16
CA LEU A 447 -2.27 12.71 -19.13
C LEU A 447 -3.47 13.67 -19.28
N PRO A 448 -3.32 14.97 -18.96
CA PRO A 448 -4.38 15.97 -19.10
C PRO A 448 -4.45 16.54 -20.53
N ILE A 449 -4.69 15.69 -21.54
CA ILE A 449 -4.67 16.08 -22.96
C ILE A 449 -5.98 15.82 -23.70
N ALA A 450 -7.05 15.41 -23.01
CA ALA A 450 -8.31 15.03 -23.66
C ALA A 450 -8.96 16.18 -24.44
N ASP A 451 -8.88 17.40 -23.92
CA ASP A 451 -9.58 18.57 -24.49
C ASP A 451 -8.80 19.27 -25.61
N LEU A 452 -7.59 18.79 -25.93
CA LEU A 452 -6.75 19.41 -26.94
C LEU A 452 -7.23 19.04 -28.35
N SER A 453 -7.44 20.05 -29.19
CA SER A 453 -7.71 19.83 -30.61
C SER A 453 -6.51 19.19 -31.32
N GLU A 454 -6.72 18.56 -32.48
CA GLU A 454 -5.61 18.00 -33.29
C GLU A 454 -4.53 19.04 -33.60
N ARG A 455 -4.93 20.30 -33.80
CA ARG A 455 -4.01 21.41 -34.02
C ARG A 455 -3.17 21.69 -32.77
N GLU A 456 -3.78 21.77 -31.59
CA GLU A 456 -3.08 22.00 -30.33
C GLU A 456 -2.17 20.82 -29.96
N LEU A 457 -2.61 19.59 -30.21
CA LEU A 457 -1.79 18.38 -30.04
C LEU A 457 -0.53 18.41 -30.92
N LYS A 458 -0.66 18.95 -32.15
CA LYS A 458 0.47 19.09 -33.08
C LYS A 458 1.38 20.26 -32.69
N GLU A 459 0.82 21.41 -32.34
CA GLU A 459 1.59 22.60 -31.94
C GLU A 459 2.31 22.37 -30.59
N GLY A 460 1.72 21.59 -29.69
CA GLY A 460 2.28 21.25 -28.38
C GLY A 460 3.04 19.92 -28.33
N GLU A 461 3.29 19.28 -29.47
CA GLU A 461 3.81 17.91 -29.56
C GLU A 461 5.10 17.69 -28.75
N ASP A 462 6.07 18.61 -28.86
CA ASP A 462 7.35 18.48 -28.16
C ASP A 462 7.17 18.46 -26.63
N ARG A 463 6.25 19.29 -26.12
CA ARG A 463 5.93 19.34 -24.69
C ARG A 463 5.23 18.07 -24.23
N ILE A 464 4.27 17.57 -25.02
CA ILE A 464 3.56 16.32 -24.71
C ILE A 464 4.55 15.14 -24.75
N ARG A 465 5.47 15.13 -25.71
CA ARG A 465 6.55 14.13 -25.80
C ARG A 465 7.41 14.13 -24.54
N GLN A 466 7.87 15.31 -24.09
CA GLN A 466 8.65 15.45 -22.86
C GLN A 466 7.91 14.87 -21.65
N ILE A 467 6.64 15.26 -21.47
CA ILE A 467 5.78 14.74 -20.40
C ILE A 467 5.65 13.22 -20.48
N VAL A 468 5.33 12.67 -21.65
CA VAL A 468 5.17 11.21 -21.83
C VAL A 468 6.45 10.46 -21.53
N TYR A 469 7.61 10.96 -21.95
CA TYR A 469 8.90 10.33 -21.67
C TYR A 469 9.23 10.39 -20.17
N HIS A 470 8.92 11.51 -19.51
CA HIS A 470 9.08 11.67 -18.07
C HIS A 470 8.26 10.62 -17.30
N GLU A 471 6.95 10.57 -17.54
CA GLU A 471 6.06 9.63 -16.83
C GLU A 471 6.35 8.16 -17.20
N TYR A 472 6.72 7.88 -18.44
CA TYR A 472 7.15 6.55 -18.84
C TYR A 472 8.42 6.11 -18.11
N THR A 473 9.35 7.03 -17.84
CA THR A 473 10.57 6.74 -17.09
C THR A 473 10.25 6.35 -15.64
N HIS A 474 9.30 7.02 -15.00
CA HIS A 474 8.78 6.59 -13.69
C HIS A 474 8.19 5.19 -13.74
N ALA A 475 7.43 4.86 -14.80
CA ALA A 475 6.91 3.50 -14.99
C ALA A 475 8.01 2.44 -15.12
N VAL A 476 9.07 2.74 -15.87
CA VAL A 476 10.25 1.87 -15.98
C VAL A 476 10.90 1.66 -14.62
N LEU A 477 11.24 2.74 -13.90
CA LEU A 477 11.90 2.64 -12.59
C LEU A 477 11.05 1.86 -11.58
N GLN A 478 9.76 2.19 -11.48
CA GLN A 478 8.83 1.53 -10.56
C GLN A 478 8.67 0.03 -10.84
N SER A 479 8.71 -0.40 -12.10
CA SER A 479 8.59 -1.81 -12.49
C SER A 479 9.79 -2.68 -12.07
N HIS A 480 10.96 -2.07 -11.83
CA HIS A 480 12.20 -2.77 -11.44
C HIS A 480 12.57 -2.54 -9.97
N LEU A 481 12.23 -1.38 -9.42
CA LEU A 481 12.56 -1.00 -8.04
C LEU A 481 11.43 -1.36 -7.07
N GLY A 482 10.20 -1.56 -7.57
CA GLY A 482 9.04 -1.89 -6.75
C GLY A 482 8.73 -0.79 -5.72
N ARG A 483 8.10 -1.14 -4.60
CA ARG A 483 7.79 -0.18 -3.51
C ARG A 483 9.02 0.24 -2.68
N LYS A 484 10.25 -0.07 -3.11
CA LYS A 484 11.46 0.31 -2.37
C LYS A 484 11.57 1.83 -2.33
N SER A 485 11.90 2.38 -1.17
CA SER A 485 12.12 3.82 -1.01
C SER A 485 13.43 4.20 -1.69
N VAL A 486 13.32 4.68 -2.93
CA VAL A 486 14.42 5.28 -3.68
C VAL A 486 14.30 6.79 -3.52
N PRO A 487 15.39 7.53 -3.23
CA PRO A 487 15.30 8.97 -3.03
C PRO A 487 14.64 9.67 -4.21
N ILE A 488 13.79 10.65 -3.93
CA ILE A 488 13.01 11.32 -4.96
C ILE A 488 13.88 12.01 -6.01
N TRP A 489 15.00 12.63 -5.60
CA TRP A 489 15.93 13.29 -6.51
C TRP A 489 16.43 12.35 -7.60
N PHE A 490 16.57 11.06 -7.28
CA PHE A 490 17.05 10.06 -8.22
C PHE A 490 15.97 9.79 -9.26
N GLN A 491 14.74 9.51 -8.82
CA GLN A 491 13.62 9.21 -9.71
C GLN A 491 13.33 10.39 -10.64
N GLU A 492 13.23 11.60 -10.07
CA GLU A 492 12.96 12.82 -10.83
C GLU A 492 14.13 13.21 -11.73
N GLY A 493 15.37 13.08 -11.26
CA GLY A 493 16.55 13.38 -12.05
C GLY A 493 16.68 12.49 -13.29
N VAL A 494 16.43 11.17 -13.14
CA VAL A 494 16.43 10.24 -14.28
C VAL A 494 15.27 10.56 -15.24
N ALA A 495 14.06 10.80 -14.72
CA ALA A 495 12.90 11.13 -15.54
C ALA A 495 13.07 12.45 -16.33
N GLN A 496 13.64 13.49 -15.71
CA GLN A 496 13.95 14.76 -16.38
C GLN A 496 15.04 14.60 -17.46
N LEU A 497 16.11 13.86 -17.19
CA LEU A 497 17.11 13.60 -18.22
C LEU A 497 16.55 12.81 -19.40
N ALA A 498 15.75 11.77 -19.12
CA ALA A 498 15.19 10.92 -20.15
C ALA A 498 14.13 11.63 -21.01
N SER A 499 13.39 12.60 -20.45
CA SER A 499 12.45 13.42 -21.22
C SER A 499 13.13 14.35 -22.22
N GLY A 500 14.38 14.73 -21.94
CA GLY A 500 15.10 15.78 -22.66
C GLY A 500 14.53 17.17 -22.36
N GLU A 501 13.90 17.35 -21.19
CA GLU A 501 13.44 18.63 -20.69
C GLU A 501 14.43 19.17 -19.66
N THR A 502 14.91 20.40 -19.85
CA THR A 502 15.58 21.15 -18.78
C THR A 502 14.49 21.81 -17.92
N PRO A 503 14.41 21.52 -16.61
CA PRO A 503 13.43 22.15 -15.74
C PRO A 503 13.49 23.68 -15.81
N ARG A 504 12.35 24.31 -16.03
CA ARG A 504 12.26 25.78 -16.14
C ARG A 504 12.35 26.41 -14.76
N VAL A 505 13.41 27.17 -14.52
CA VAL A 505 13.59 27.99 -13.32
C VAL A 505 13.65 29.46 -13.72
N GLY A 506 13.06 30.34 -12.90
CA GLY A 506 12.99 31.78 -13.20
C GLY A 506 14.37 32.45 -13.22
N ASP A 507 15.18 32.20 -12.19
CA ASP A 507 16.60 32.63 -12.12
C ASP A 507 17.47 31.42 -11.72
N PRO A 508 18.21 30.81 -12.65
CA PRO A 508 19.15 29.75 -12.34
C PRO A 508 20.19 30.16 -11.28
N ASN A 509 20.62 31.42 -11.24
CA ASN A 509 21.56 31.89 -10.22
C ASN A 509 20.95 31.92 -8.82
N TRP A 510 19.63 32.13 -8.71
CA TRP A 510 18.92 32.02 -7.44
C TRP A 510 18.93 30.57 -6.95
N VAL A 511 18.79 29.60 -7.85
CA VAL A 511 18.89 28.18 -7.49
C VAL A 511 20.31 27.86 -7.01
N VAL A 512 21.35 28.24 -7.75
CA VAL A 512 22.74 28.01 -7.35
C VAL A 512 23.04 28.62 -5.99
N ARG A 513 22.75 29.92 -5.79
CA ARG A 513 22.90 30.57 -4.48
C ARG A 513 22.06 29.90 -3.40
N GLY A 514 20.87 29.44 -3.73
CA GLY A 514 19.97 28.77 -2.81
C GLY A 514 20.53 27.46 -2.30
N VAL A 515 21.14 26.67 -3.18
CA VAL A 515 21.82 25.43 -2.80
C VAL A 515 23.07 25.73 -1.96
N SER A 516 23.94 26.67 -2.39
CA SER A 516 25.17 27.01 -1.66
C SER A 516 24.92 27.61 -0.27
N THR A 517 23.76 28.23 -0.05
CA THR A 517 23.35 28.81 1.24
C THR A 517 22.52 27.87 2.11
N GLY A 518 22.20 26.66 1.62
CA GLY A 518 21.34 25.68 2.29
C GLY A 518 19.85 26.04 2.32
N MET A 519 19.40 27.01 1.51
CA MET A 519 17.99 27.34 1.33
C MET A 519 17.26 26.28 0.50
N ILE A 520 17.95 25.70 -0.48
CA ILE A 520 17.47 24.60 -1.33
C ILE A 520 18.31 23.37 -0.96
N PRO A 521 17.68 22.23 -0.58
CA PRO A 521 18.41 21.06 -0.15
C PRO A 521 19.26 20.46 -1.29
N ILE A 522 20.40 19.88 -0.93
CA ILE A 522 21.18 19.02 -1.84
C ILE A 522 20.51 17.63 -1.97
N PRO A 523 20.85 16.81 -2.99
CA PRO A 523 20.15 15.56 -3.24
C PRO A 523 20.05 14.62 -2.01
N SER A 524 21.11 14.46 -1.22
CA SER A 524 21.14 13.63 -0.01
C SER A 524 20.20 14.11 1.10
N GLU A 525 19.81 15.38 1.09
CA GLU A 525 18.88 15.99 2.05
C GLU A 525 17.42 15.93 1.59
N MET A 526 17.18 15.59 0.31
CA MET A 526 15.83 15.52 -0.26
C MET A 526 15.08 14.27 0.22
N THR A 527 14.45 14.42 1.38
CA THR A 527 13.61 13.40 2.02
C THR A 527 12.13 13.81 1.89
N GLY A 528 11.38 13.20 0.95
CA GLY A 528 9.95 13.50 0.75
C GLY A 528 9.47 13.40 -0.70
N GLN A 529 8.26 13.89 -0.97
CA GLN A 529 7.67 13.99 -2.32
C GLN A 529 7.62 15.44 -2.79
N PHE A 530 8.05 15.74 -4.01
CA PHE A 530 8.02 17.11 -4.55
C PHE A 530 6.57 17.60 -4.76
N SER A 531 5.63 16.68 -4.96
CA SER A 531 4.19 16.96 -5.09
C SER A 531 3.57 17.59 -3.83
N THR A 532 4.21 17.49 -2.66
CA THR A 532 3.73 18.16 -1.44
C THR A 532 4.22 19.61 -1.32
N VAL A 533 5.07 20.07 -2.24
CA VAL A 533 5.60 21.43 -2.26
C VAL A 533 4.59 22.36 -2.93
N ARG A 534 3.96 23.23 -2.14
CA ARG A 534 2.96 24.19 -2.63
C ARG A 534 3.58 25.34 -3.42
N ASP A 535 4.80 25.75 -3.07
CA ASP A 535 5.53 26.80 -3.77
C ASP A 535 6.10 26.26 -5.09
N GLY A 536 5.51 26.70 -6.20
CA GLY A 536 5.93 26.29 -7.55
C GLY A 536 7.37 26.70 -7.89
N GLN A 537 7.89 27.79 -7.31
CA GLN A 537 9.28 28.20 -7.53
C GLN A 537 10.24 27.23 -6.84
N MET A 538 9.96 26.87 -5.58
CA MET A 538 10.73 25.87 -4.85
C MET A 538 10.63 24.49 -5.52
N ALA A 539 9.43 24.06 -5.93
CA ALA A 539 9.25 22.79 -6.64
C ALA A 539 10.11 22.73 -7.92
N SER A 540 10.05 23.78 -8.75
CA SER A 540 10.88 23.90 -9.96
C SER A 540 12.38 23.85 -9.66
N ALA A 541 12.80 24.43 -8.54
CA ALA A 541 14.18 24.39 -8.09
C ALA A 541 14.63 22.98 -7.67
N LEU A 542 13.79 22.22 -6.98
CA LEU A 542 14.07 20.84 -6.59
C LEU A 542 14.18 19.92 -7.82
N TYR A 543 13.31 20.10 -8.82
CA TYR A 543 13.44 19.41 -10.11
C TYR A 543 14.76 19.79 -10.81
N PHE A 544 15.11 21.07 -10.85
CA PHE A 544 16.35 21.54 -11.46
C PHE A 544 17.59 20.97 -10.75
N VAL A 545 17.62 20.94 -9.41
CA VAL A 545 18.71 20.35 -8.64
C VAL A 545 18.83 18.85 -8.95
N SER A 546 17.71 18.13 -8.95
CA SER A 546 17.69 16.70 -9.27
C SER A 546 18.19 16.40 -10.69
N PHE A 547 17.72 17.18 -11.67
CA PHE A 547 18.16 17.12 -13.06
C PHE A 547 19.65 17.43 -13.20
N SER A 548 20.12 18.55 -12.65
CA SER A 548 21.51 19.00 -12.80
C SER A 548 22.50 18.04 -12.14
N PHE A 549 22.16 17.47 -10.98
CA PHE A 549 22.99 16.45 -10.34
C PHE A 549 23.01 15.15 -11.17
N MET A 550 21.85 14.67 -11.64
CA MET A 550 21.82 13.49 -12.49
C MET A 550 22.59 13.71 -13.80
N ARG A 551 22.47 14.89 -14.41
CA ARG A 551 23.22 15.27 -15.60
C ARG A 551 24.72 15.22 -15.35
N TYR A 552 25.17 15.76 -14.22
CA TYR A 552 26.57 15.71 -13.80
C TYR A 552 27.07 14.26 -13.62
N LEU A 553 26.27 13.38 -13.01
CA LEU A 553 26.61 11.95 -12.90
C LEU A 553 26.76 11.27 -14.26
N ILE A 554 25.90 11.61 -15.22
CA ILE A 554 25.96 11.05 -16.58
C ILE A 554 27.17 11.59 -17.35
N GLU A 555 27.40 12.90 -17.33
CA GLU A 555 28.48 13.55 -18.08
C GLU A 555 29.87 13.21 -17.52
N GLU A 556 30.05 13.30 -16.21
CA GLU A 556 31.38 13.26 -15.58
C GLU A 556 31.69 11.90 -14.90
N HIS A 557 30.66 11.10 -14.60
CA HIS A 557 30.82 9.87 -13.82
C HIS A 557 30.44 8.58 -14.57
N GLY A 558 30.55 8.55 -15.91
CA GLY A 558 30.56 7.30 -16.68
C GLY A 558 29.25 6.91 -17.37
N GLY A 559 28.36 7.90 -17.57
CA GLY A 559 27.21 7.79 -18.46
C GLY A 559 26.11 6.83 -18.01
N TRP A 560 25.17 6.60 -18.93
CA TRP A 560 24.00 5.73 -18.73
C TRP A 560 24.37 4.30 -18.32
N SER A 561 25.52 3.78 -18.78
CA SER A 561 26.00 2.45 -18.40
C SER A 561 26.29 2.32 -16.90
N ARG A 562 26.79 3.39 -16.26
CA ARG A 562 27.07 3.37 -14.82
C ARG A 562 25.80 3.62 -14.02
N LEU A 563 24.90 4.47 -14.50
CA LEU A 563 23.56 4.61 -13.93
C LEU A 563 22.78 3.28 -13.96
N ARG A 564 22.84 2.52 -15.07
CA ARG A 564 22.20 1.20 -15.16
C ARG A 564 22.69 0.25 -14.05
N ARG A 565 24.00 0.21 -13.80
CA ARG A 565 24.59 -0.58 -12.70
C ARG A 565 24.12 -0.14 -11.32
N LEU A 566 23.92 1.17 -11.12
CA LEU A 566 23.32 1.66 -9.88
C LEU A 566 21.90 1.11 -9.72
N ILE A 567 21.09 1.16 -10.78
CA ILE A 567 19.72 0.61 -10.77
C ILE A 567 19.73 -0.90 -10.53
N ASP A 568 20.66 -1.66 -11.13
CA ASP A 568 20.81 -3.11 -10.88
C ASP A 568 21.00 -3.40 -9.40
N ARG A 569 21.93 -2.68 -8.74
CA ARG A 569 22.22 -2.84 -7.31
C ARG A 569 21.01 -2.52 -6.44
N LEU A 570 20.27 -1.47 -6.77
CA LEU A 570 19.02 -1.12 -6.07
C LEU A 570 17.93 -2.21 -6.26
N THR A 571 17.82 -2.77 -7.46
CA THR A 571 16.93 -3.90 -7.75
C THR A 571 17.34 -5.14 -6.94
N ASP A 572 18.64 -5.40 -6.79
CA ASP A 572 19.21 -6.52 -6.01
C ASP A 572 19.07 -6.34 -4.48
N GLY A 573 18.68 -5.15 -4.02
CA GLY A 573 18.34 -4.89 -2.61
C GLY A 573 19.35 -4.07 -1.83
N ASP A 574 20.42 -3.58 -2.46
CA ASP A 574 21.31 -2.64 -1.83
C ASP A 574 20.57 -1.34 -1.46
N SER A 575 20.92 -0.73 -0.34
CA SER A 575 20.48 0.64 -0.03
C SER A 575 21.09 1.65 -1.01
N MET A 576 20.49 2.83 -1.15
CA MET A 576 21.04 3.88 -2.03
C MET A 576 22.50 4.19 -1.70
N THR A 577 22.86 4.28 -0.43
CA THR A 577 24.24 4.54 0.02
C THR A 577 25.20 3.44 -0.44
N GLU A 578 24.84 2.18 -0.25
CA GLU A 578 25.67 1.02 -0.64
C GLU A 578 25.79 0.91 -2.16
N ALA A 579 24.66 1.04 -2.85
CA ALA A 579 24.55 0.98 -4.30
C ALA A 579 25.40 2.07 -4.97
N PHE A 580 25.31 3.31 -4.46
CA PHE A 580 26.07 4.44 -4.95
C PHE A 580 27.58 4.27 -4.72
N LYS A 581 27.98 3.95 -3.48
CA LYS A 581 29.39 3.74 -3.12
C LYS A 581 30.03 2.62 -3.93
N SER A 582 29.33 1.52 -4.13
CA SER A 582 29.84 0.39 -4.91
C SER A 582 29.95 0.70 -6.39
N THR A 583 29.01 1.49 -6.93
CA THR A 583 28.93 1.83 -8.35
C THR A 583 29.94 2.90 -8.75
N TYR A 584 30.06 3.97 -7.96
CA TYR A 584 30.90 5.13 -8.26
C TYR A 584 32.25 5.11 -7.54
N ARG A 585 32.47 4.16 -6.61
CA ARG A 585 33.68 4.07 -5.77
C ARG A 585 33.91 5.31 -4.89
N ARG A 586 32.87 6.12 -4.71
CA ARG A 586 32.81 7.33 -3.90
C ARG A 586 31.44 7.42 -3.24
N THR A 587 31.38 8.07 -2.10
CA THR A 587 30.12 8.35 -1.40
C THR A 587 29.29 9.39 -2.15
N LEU A 588 27.99 9.45 -1.84
CA LEU A 588 27.09 10.46 -2.40
C LEU A 588 27.57 11.87 -2.05
N SER A 589 27.87 12.13 -0.78
CA SER A 589 28.39 13.41 -0.28
C SER A 589 29.63 13.90 -1.04
N GLU A 590 30.61 13.02 -1.28
CA GLU A 590 31.83 13.38 -2.01
C GLU A 590 31.56 13.83 -3.45
N ILE A 591 30.56 13.22 -4.13
CA ILE A 591 30.20 13.63 -5.50
C ILE A 591 29.31 14.88 -5.48
N GLU A 592 28.46 15.03 -4.45
CA GLU A 592 27.65 16.25 -4.26
C GLU A 592 28.53 17.49 -4.08
N GLU A 593 29.61 17.40 -3.29
CA GLU A 593 30.57 18.49 -3.12
C GLU A 593 31.21 18.90 -4.45
N ASP A 594 31.66 17.93 -5.26
CA ASP A 594 32.24 18.21 -6.58
C ASP A 594 31.22 18.79 -7.56
N TRP A 595 29.98 18.29 -7.51
CA TRP A 595 28.87 18.81 -8.30
C TRP A 595 28.55 20.25 -7.93
N LEU A 596 28.51 20.61 -6.64
CA LEU A 596 28.29 22.00 -6.21
C LEU A 596 29.35 22.94 -6.77
N LEU A 597 30.63 22.55 -6.69
CA LEU A 597 31.72 23.32 -7.28
C LEU A 597 31.58 23.44 -8.81
N ALA A 598 31.09 22.41 -9.49
CA ALA A 598 30.84 22.44 -10.92
C ALA A 598 29.64 23.34 -11.28
N LEU A 599 28.58 23.30 -10.46
CA LEU A 599 27.37 24.10 -10.60
C LEU A 599 27.66 25.60 -10.45
N GLU A 600 28.57 25.98 -9.53
CA GLU A 600 29.01 27.38 -9.34
C GLU A 600 29.92 27.90 -10.46
N ARG A 601 30.68 27.01 -11.13
CA ARG A 601 31.63 27.39 -12.18
C ARG A 601 31.02 27.44 -13.58
N ARG A 602 30.00 26.62 -13.86
CA ARG A 602 29.28 26.64 -15.13
C ARG A 602 28.36 27.86 -15.14
N ASP A 603 28.24 28.53 -16.28
CA ASP A 603 27.19 29.54 -16.48
C ASP A 603 25.83 28.85 -16.21
N PRO A 604 25.05 29.30 -15.22
CA PRO A 604 23.78 28.66 -14.89
C PRO A 604 22.77 28.67 -16.04
N SER A 605 22.96 29.53 -17.05
CA SER A 605 22.19 29.55 -18.30
C SER A 605 22.65 28.52 -19.35
N ALA A 606 23.79 27.85 -19.14
CA ALA A 606 24.33 26.81 -20.02
C ALA A 606 23.86 25.37 -19.65
N PHE A 607 23.00 25.24 -18.63
CA PHE A 607 22.37 23.98 -18.22
C PHE A 607 21.10 23.63 -18.99
#